data_AF-A0A2N2ZN31-F1
#
_entry.id   AF-A0A2N2ZN31-F1
#
_cell.length_a   1.000
_cell.length_b   1.000
_cell.length_c   1.000
_cell.angle_alpha   90.00
_cell.angle_beta   90.00
_cell.angle_gamma   90.00
#
_symmetry.space_group_name_H-M   'P 1'
#
loop_
_entity.id
_entity.type
_entity.pdbx_description
1 polymer ?
#
loop_
_entity_poly.entity_id
_entity_poly.type
_entity_poly.pdbx_seq_one_letter_code
_entity_poly.pdbx_strand_id
1 'polypeptide(L)' 'MRLYPKITTKRLILRKLEENDMPTILELMKEKAISEVTLNIPFPYSENDTLFWINMARKGFENK' A
#
# COMPACT_ATOMS: atom_id res chain seq x y z
N MET A 1 -17.80 2.84 14.70
CA MET A 1 -16.65 2.28 13.96
C MET A 1 -17.16 1.77 12.62
N ARG A 2 -16.73 2.34 11.48
CA ARG A 2 -17.15 1.84 10.15
C ARG A 2 -16.38 0.54 9.86
N LEU A 3 -17.07 -0.49 9.37
CA LEU A 3 -16.43 -1.71 8.88
C LEU A 3 -15.62 -1.37 7.63
N TYR A 4 -14.35 -1.78 7.61
CA TYR A 4 -13.52 -1.67 6.41
C TYR A 4 -13.96 -2.76 5.41
N PRO A 5 -14.19 -2.44 4.13
CA PRO A 5 -14.63 -3.42 3.15
C PRO A 5 -13.57 -4.51 2.95
N LYS A 6 -14.04 -5.75 2.80
CA LYS A 6 -13.21 -6.91 2.47
C LYS A 6 -13.85 -7.64 1.28
N ILE A 7 -13.04 -7.96 0.27
CA ILE A 7 -13.48 -8.68 -0.92
C ILE A 7 -12.76 -10.01 -0.98
N THR A 8 -13.53 -11.09 -1.05
CA THR A 8 -12.98 -12.45 -1.18
C THR A 8 -13.32 -12.98 -2.57
N THR A 9 -12.32 -13.50 -3.26
CA THR A 9 -12.44 -14.19 -4.55
C THR A 9 -11.91 -15.61 -4.43
N LYS A 10 -12.01 -16.41 -5.50
CA LYS A 10 -11.45 -17.78 -5.53
C LYS A 10 -9.94 -17.83 -5.21
N ARG A 11 -9.18 -16.77 -5.50
CA ARG A 11 -7.70 -16.76 -5.39
C ARG A 11 -7.15 -15.75 -4.40
N LEU A 12 -7.91 -14.70 -4.10
CA LEU A 12 -7.40 -13.52 -3.39
C LEU A 12 -8.40 -13.01 -2.37
N ILE A 13 -7.87 -12.50 -1.27
CA ILE A 13 -8.58 -11.71 -0.26
C ILE A 13 -8.02 -10.30 -0.32
N LEU A 14 -8.85 -9.33 -0.72
CA LEU A 14 -8.52 -7.92 -0.66
C LEU A 14 -9.03 -7.39 0.69
N ARG A 15 -8.08 -6.96 1.54
CA ARG A 15 -8.35 -6.42 2.88
C ARG A 15 -7.72 -5.03 3.02
N LYS A 16 -7.95 -4.41 4.17
CA LYS A 16 -7.27 -3.19 4.59
C LYS A 16 -5.74 -3.36 4.52
N LEU A 17 -5.04 -2.32 4.08
CA LEU A 17 -3.59 -2.19 4.23
C LEU A 17 -3.23 -1.91 5.69
N GLU A 18 -2.29 -2.68 6.23
CA GLU A 18 -1.84 -2.62 7.61
C GLU A 18 -0.31 -2.47 7.67
N GLU A 19 0.22 -2.01 8.80
CA GLU A 19 1.68 -1.84 8.99
C GLU A 19 2.43 -3.17 8.82
N ASN A 20 1.81 -4.30 9.14
CA ASN A 20 2.39 -5.62 8.91
C ASN A 20 2.60 -5.96 7.42
N ASP A 21 1.99 -5.21 6.49
CA ASP A 21 2.23 -5.34 5.05
C ASP A 21 3.51 -4.64 4.60
N MET A 22 4.08 -3.76 5.43
CA MET A 22 5.23 -2.91 5.07
C MET A 22 6.42 -3.70 4.52
N PRO A 23 6.88 -4.83 5.12
CA PRO A 23 8.03 -5.56 4.60
C PRO A 23 7.81 -6.06 3.17
N THR A 24 6.60 -6.51 2.85
CA THR A 24 6.26 -7.01 1.52
C THR A 24 6.17 -5.87 0.51
N ILE A 25 5.58 -4.73 0.90
CA ILE A 25 5.49 -3.56 0.03
C ILE A 25 6.89 -3.01 -0.27
N LEU A 26 7.74 -2.84 0.75
CA LEU A 26 9.11 -2.36 0.57
C LEU A 26 9.90 -3.26 -0.38
N GLU A 27 9.79 -4.58 -0.21
CA GLU A 27 10.48 -5.56 -1.05
C GLU A 27 10.05 -5.48 -2.52
N LEU A 28 8.75 -5.29 -2.79
CA LEU A 28 8.23 -5.17 -4.15
C LEU A 28 8.56 -3.82 -4.79
N MET A 29 8.53 -2.74 -4.01
CA MET A 29 8.63 -1.38 -4.52
C MET A 29 10.08 -0.89 -4.73
N LYS A 30 11.08 -1.57 -4.15
CA LYS A 30 12.50 -1.23 -4.37
C LYS A 30 12.99 -1.54 -5.79
N GLU A 31 12.24 -2.32 -6.57
CA GLU A 31 12.57 -2.65 -7.95
C GLU A 31 12.50 -1.39 -8.84
N LYS A 32 13.63 -0.99 -9.42
CA LYS A 32 13.72 0.24 -10.22
C LYS A 32 12.67 0.31 -11.33
N ALA A 33 12.41 -0.83 -11.99
CA ALA A 33 11.42 -0.94 -13.05
C ALA A 33 10.02 -0.47 -12.61
N ILE A 34 9.66 -0.65 -11.33
CA ILE A 34 8.38 -0.19 -10.77
C ILE A 34 8.32 1.35 -10.75
N SER A 35 9.39 2.01 -10.31
CA SER A 35 9.47 3.48 -10.27
C SER A 35 9.44 4.12 -11.66
N GLU A 36 9.95 3.42 -12.68
CA GLU A 36 10.00 3.92 -14.07
C GLU A 36 8.61 3.92 -14.72
N VAL A 37 7.69 3.05 -14.28
CA VAL A 37 6.37 2.87 -14.91
C VAL A 37 5.19 3.25 -14.00
N THR A 38 5.45 3.60 -12.74
CA THR A 38 4.39 3.93 -11.76
C THR A 38 4.51 5.38 -11.32
N LEU A 39 3.50 6.18 -11.64
CA LEU A 39 3.48 7.60 -11.31
C LEU A 39 3.61 7.83 -9.78
N ASN A 40 4.42 8.83 -9.40
CA ASN A 40 4.65 9.25 -8.00
C ASN A 40 5.33 8.21 -7.10
N ILE A 41 5.97 7.19 -7.66
CA ILE A 41 6.82 6.26 -6.90
C ILE A 41 8.28 6.72 -7.00
N PRO A 42 8.94 7.08 -5.89
CA PRO A 42 10.34 7.51 -5.91
C PRO A 42 11.30 6.33 -6.11
N PHE A 43 12.53 6.64 -6.52
CA PHE A 43 13.65 5.71 -6.50
C PHE A 43 14.89 6.40 -5.92
N PRO A 44 15.58 5.81 -4.91
CA PRO A 44 15.24 4.55 -4.22
C PRO A 44 13.96 4.68 -3.39
N TYR A 45 13.21 3.58 -3.27
CA TYR A 45 11.99 3.51 -2.46
C TYR A 45 12.34 3.13 -1.01
N SER A 46 11.76 3.82 -0.02
CA SER A 46 12.10 3.70 1.39
C SER A 46 10.94 3.23 2.28
N GLU A 47 11.25 2.89 3.54
CA GLU A 47 10.25 2.60 4.57
C GLU A 47 9.30 3.79 4.81
N ASN A 48 9.83 5.01 4.77
CA ASN A 48 9.04 6.23 4.94
C ASN A 48 8.01 6.40 3.80
N ASP A 49 8.37 6.01 2.57
CA ASP A 49 7.44 6.02 1.44
C ASP A 49 6.32 5.00 1.65
N THR A 50 6.67 3.81 2.13
CA THR A 50 5.69 2.77 2.49
C THR A 50 4.71 3.26 3.56
N LEU A 51 5.24 3.86 4.62
CA LEU A 51 4.43 4.41 5.72
C LEU A 51 3.53 5.55 5.25
N PHE A 52 4.03 6.39 4.34
CA PHE A 52 3.25 7.47 3.73
C PHE A 52 2.03 6.91 2.98
N TRP A 53 2.20 5.90 2.13
CA TRP A 53 1.11 5.31 1.36
C TRP A 53 0.05 4.61 2.24
N ILE A 54 0.47 3.86 3.26
CA ILE A 54 -0.45 3.23 4.21
C ILE A 54 -1.29 4.29 4.94
N ASN A 55 -0.64 5.37 5.40
CA ASN A 55 -1.34 6.47 6.07
C ASN A 55 -2.26 7.24 5.13
N MET A 56 -1.84 7.47 3.88
CA MET A 56 -2.68 8.10 2.87
C MET A 56 -3.96 7.29 2.64
N ALA A 57 -3.84 5.97 2.45
CA ALA A 57 -4.98 5.08 2.26
C ALA A 57 -5.93 5.10 3.47
N ARG A 58 -5.37 5.06 4.70
CA ARG A 58 -6.14 5.14 5.94
C ARG A 58 -6.91 6.45 6.07
N LYS A 59 -6.21 7.59 5.92
CA LYS A 59 -6.83 8.93 6.00
C LYS A 59 -7.87 9.14 4.90
N GLY A 60 -7.58 8.67 3.68
CA GLY A 60 -8.52 8.75 2.56
C GLY A 60 -9.81 7.96 2.81
N PHE A 61 -9.75 6.84 3.54
CA PHE A 61 -10.94 6.10 3.94
C PHE A 61 -11.70 6.78 5.11
N GLU A 62 -10.98 7.36 6.07
CA GLU A 62 -11.57 8.08 7.21
C GLU A 62 -12.30 9.36 6.77
N ASN A 63 -11.75 10.09 5.79
CA ASN A 63 -12.28 11.35 5.28
C ASN A 63 -13.39 11.21 4.22
N LYS A 64 -14.01 10.03 4.10
CA LYS A 64 -15.15 9.75 3.20
C LYS A 64 -16.50 10.19 3.75
#